data_AF-A0AAJ1QGS2-F1
#
_entry.id   AF-A0AAJ1QGS2-F1
#
_cell.length_a   1.000
_cell.length_b   1.000
_cell.length_c   1.000
_cell.angle_alpha   90.00
_cell.angle_beta   90.00
_cell.angle_gamma   90.00
#
_symmetry.space_group_name_H-M   'P 1'
#
loop_
_entity.id
_entity.type
_entity.pdbx_description
1 polymer ?
#
loop_
_entity_poly.entity_id
_entity_poly.type
_entity_poly.pdbx_seq_one_letter_code
_entity_poly.pdbx_strand_id
1 'polypeptide(L)' 'MGIDQLIIEVQRKGFKVEHYESPVQFQITIQKKDQHLFSRIYVGVNILKRMETKNESSLKMLELINQN' A
#
# COMPACT_ATOMS: atom_id res chain seq x y z
N MET A 1 9.32 -8.97 5.03
CA MET A 1 9.03 -7.60 5.47
C MET A 1 7.52 -7.44 5.53
N GLY A 2 6.96 -6.98 6.64
CA GLY A 2 5.51 -6.75 6.76
C GLY A 2 5.07 -5.48 6.03
N ILE A 3 3.77 -5.33 5.74
CA ILE A 3 3.26 -4.12 5.06
C ILE A 3 3.51 -2.85 5.88
N ASP A 4 3.46 -2.94 7.20
CA ASP A 4 3.74 -1.80 8.10
C ASP A 4 5.19 -1.29 7.95
N GLN A 5 6.15 -2.20 7.73
CA GLN A 5 7.54 -1.82 7.48
C GLN A 5 7.69 -1.12 6.12
N LEU A 6 7.01 -1.61 5.08
CA LEU A 6 7.00 -0.96 3.77
C LEU A 6 6.40 0.45 3.82
N ILE A 7 5.33 0.63 4.59
CA ILE A 7 4.70 1.93 4.80
C ILE A 7 5.70 2.93 5.40
N ILE A 8 6.44 2.52 6.44
CA ILE A 8 7.47 3.37 7.08
C ILE A 8 8.55 3.77 6.09
N GLU A 9 9.08 2.83 5.31
CA GLU A 9 10.14 3.11 4.32
C GLU A 9 9.66 4.04 3.20
N VAL A 10 8.45 3.84 2.69
CA VAL A 10 7.83 4.75 1.71
C VAL A 10 7.61 6.13 2.30
N GLN A 11 7.16 6.23 3.55
CA GLN A 11 7.00 7.53 4.22
C GLN A 11 8.34 8.26 4.40
N ARG A 12 9.43 7.54 4.70
CA ARG A 12 10.80 8.11 4.78
C ARG A 12 11.28 8.72 3.46
N LYS A 13 10.79 8.22 2.33
CA LYS A 13 11.04 8.79 0.99
C LYS A 13 10.18 10.02 0.67
N GLY A 14 9.36 10.50 1.62
CA GLY A 14 8.56 11.70 1.48
C GLY A 14 7.20 11.48 0.83
N PHE A 15 6.72 10.24 0.76
CA PHE A 15 5.37 9.91 0.32
C PHE A 15 4.40 9.90 1.51
N LYS A 16 3.16 10.35 1.31
CA LYS A 16 2.08 10.15 2.26
C LYS A 16 1.41 8.80 1.97
N VAL A 17 1.20 8.00 3.00
CA VAL A 17 0.55 6.69 2.88
C VAL A 17 -0.61 6.61 3.87
N GLU A 18 -1.80 6.27 3.37
CA GLU A 18 -3.01 6.00 4.15
C GLU A 18 -3.37 4.53 3.97
N HIS A 19 -3.46 3.77 5.06
CA HIS A 19 -3.69 2.34 5.05
C HIS A 19 -4.81 1.96 6.04
N TYR A 20 -5.71 1.08 5.61
CA TYR A 20 -6.72 0.46 6.44
C TYR A 20 -6.83 -1.03 6.12
N GLU A 21 -6.79 -1.87 7.14
CA GLU A 21 -6.89 -3.33 7.00
C GLU A 21 -7.82 -3.91 8.07
N SER A 22 -8.69 -4.83 7.64
CA SER A 22 -9.59 -5.58 8.49
C SER A 22 -9.79 -7.01 7.95
N PRO A 23 -10.45 -7.91 8.69
CA PRO A 23 -10.77 -9.26 8.22
C PRO A 23 -11.57 -9.33 6.91
N VAL A 24 -12.16 -8.23 6.45
CA VAL A 24 -12.94 -8.17 5.20
C VAL A 24 -12.53 -7.03 4.27
N GLN A 25 -11.49 -6.27 4.61
CA GLN A 25 -11.09 -5.11 3.83
C GLN A 25 -9.58 -4.93 3.82
N PHE A 26 -9.07 -4.49 2.69
CA PHE A 26 -7.73 -3.96 2.55
C PHE A 26 -7.83 -2.70 1.70
N GLN A 27 -7.26 -1.61 2.17
CA GLN A 27 -7.25 -0.34 1.45
C GLN A 27 -5.93 0.36 1.67
N ILE A 28 -5.38 0.90 0.59
CA ILE A 28 -4.19 1.73 0.66
C ILE A 28 -4.21 2.84 -0.37
N THR A 29 -3.66 3.98 0.01
CA THR A 29 -3.47 5.15 -0.86
C THR A 29 -2.08 5.73 -0.62
N ILE A 30 -1.36 6.00 -1.70
CA ILE A 30 -0.02 6.60 -1.68
C ILE A 30 -0.05 7.89 -2.51
N GLN A 31 0.49 8.96 -1.94
CA GLN A 31 0.50 10.31 -2.52
C GLN A 31 1.89 10.95 -2.38
N LYS A 32 2.24 11.87 -3.28
CA LYS A 32 3.45 12.72 -3.17
C LYS A 32 3.05 14.17 -3.46
N LYS A 33 3.27 15.10 -2.51
CA LYS A 33 2.94 16.53 -2.66
C LYS A 33 1.52 16.73 -3.24
N ASP A 34 0.54 16.09 -2.61
CA ASP A 34 -0.89 16.12 -3.00
C ASP A 34 -1.24 15.51 -4.37
N GLN A 35 -0.27 14.94 -5.09
CA GLN A 35 -0.52 14.15 -6.28
C GLN A 35 -0.81 12.69 -5.90
N HIS A 36 -1.93 12.17 -6.41
CA HIS A 36 -2.26 10.75 -6.31
C HIS A 36 -1.28 9.92 -7.15
N LEU A 37 -0.64 8.92 -6.53
CA LEU A 37 0.30 8.03 -7.22
C LEU A 37 -0.24 6.61 -7.34
N PHE A 38 -0.90 6.11 -6.29
CA PHE A 38 -1.37 4.74 -6.25
C PHE A 38 -2.49 4.58 -5.23
N SER A 39 -3.56 3.86 -5.59
CA SER A 39 -4.53 3.34 -4.63
C SER A 39 -4.99 1.95 -5.04
N ARG A 40 -5.26 1.14 -4.02
CA ARG A 40 -5.94 -0.14 -4.13
C ARG A 40 -6.92 -0.28 -2.98
N ILE A 41 -8.08 -0.83 -3.31
CA ILE A 41 -9.09 -1.22 -2.33
C ILE A 41 -9.63 -2.59 -2.70
N TYR A 42 -9.76 -3.43 -1.68
CA TYR A 42 -10.48 -4.68 -1.74
C TYR A 42 -11.44 -4.75 -0.55
N VAL A 43 -12.69 -5.09 -0.84
CA VAL A 43 -13.73 -5.34 0.16
C VAL A 43 -14.38 -6.68 -0.15
N GLY A 44 -14.42 -7.56 0.84
CA GLY A 44 -15.04 -8.88 0.74
C GLY A 44 -14.34 -9.94 1.58
N VAL A 45 -14.93 -11.13 1.59
CA VAL A 45 -14.45 -12.29 2.38
C VAL A 45 -13.45 -13.17 1.63
N ASN A 46 -13.16 -12.88 0.34
CA ASN A 46 -12.21 -13.68 -0.43
C ASN A 46 -10.77 -13.30 -0.04
N ILE A 47 -10.18 -14.14 0.79
CA ILE A 47 -8.82 -13.96 1.32
C ILE A 47 -7.79 -13.91 0.20
N LEU A 48 -7.94 -14.72 -0.86
CA LEU A 48 -6.97 -14.76 -1.97
C LEU A 48 -6.92 -13.41 -2.69
N LYS A 49 -8.09 -12.86 -3.06
CA LYS A 49 -8.17 -11.53 -3.69
C LYS A 49 -7.63 -10.42 -2.80
N ARG A 50 -7.85 -10.52 -1.49
CA ARG A 50 -7.27 -9.58 -0.53
C ARG A 50 -5.74 -9.65 -0.52
N MET A 51 -5.18 -10.87 -0.51
CA MET A 51 -3.74 -11.08 -0.54
C MET A 51 -3.12 -10.63 -1.86
N GLU A 52 -3.78 -10.85 -3.00
CA GLU A 52 -3.36 -10.32 -4.31
C GLU A 52 -3.27 -8.79 -4.28
N THR A 53 -4.32 -8.13 -3.77
CA THR A 53 -4.36 -6.67 -3.64
C THR A 53 -3.25 -6.14 -2.72
N LYS A 54 -2.99 -6.85 -1.62
CA LYS A 54 -1.91 -6.54 -0.68
C LYS A 54 -0.53 -6.72 -1.31
N ASN A 55 -0.36 -7.76 -2.13
CA ASN A 55 0.89 -8.04 -2.84
C ASN A 55 1.16 -6.98 -3.91
N GLU A 56 0.17 -6.60 -4.73
CA GLU A 56 0.29 -5.50 -5.70
C GLU A 56 0.73 -4.20 -5.02
N SER A 57 0.11 -3.90 -3.89
CA SER A 57 0.43 -2.71 -3.10
C SER A 57 1.85 -2.75 -2.56
N SER A 58 2.28 -3.90 -2.05
CA SER A 58 3.64 -4.12 -1.53
C SER A 58 4.69 -3.98 -2.63
N LEU A 59 4.42 -4.52 -3.83
CA LEU A 59 5.30 -4.38 -4.99
C LEU A 59 5.44 -2.91 -5.40
N LYS A 60 4.34 -2.15 -5.41
CA LYS A 60 4.39 -0.72 -5.72
C LYS A 60 5.22 0.05 -4.69
N MET A 61 5.08 -0.26 -3.40
CA MET A 61 5.89 0.36 -2.36
C MET A 61 7.39 0.08 -2.53
N LEU A 62 7.75 -1.17 -2.83
CA LEU A 62 9.15 -1.54 -3.11
C LEU A 62 9.71 -0.77 -4.30
N GLU A 63 8.92 -0.59 -5.36
CA GLU A 63 9.31 0.25 -6.50
C GLU A 63 9.59 1.69 -6.06
N LEU A 64 8.71 2.29 -5.25
CA LEU A 64 8.88 3.66 -4.77
C LEU A 64 10.07 3.83 -3.82
N ILE A 65 10.38 2.83 -3.00
CA ILE A 65 11.56 2.83 -2.11
C ILE A 65 12.84 2.81 -2.94
N ASN A 66 12.86 2.03 -4.01
CA ASN A 66 14.03 1.87 -4.88
C ASN A 66 14.19 2.99 -5.92
N GLN A 67 13.23 3.91 -6.04
CA GLN A 67 13.42 5.14 -6.79
C GLN A 67 14.39 6.07 -6.02
N ASN A 68 15.49 6.45 -6.68
CA ASN A 68 16.54 7.32 -6.15
C ASN A 68 16.04 8.76 -6.00
#